data_AF-A0A9R0U3I3-F1
#
_entry.id   AF-A0A9R0U3I3-F1
#
_cell.length_a   1.000
_cell.length_b   1.000
_cell.length_c   1.000
_cell.angle_alpha   90.00
_cell.angle_beta   90.00
_cell.angle_gamma   90.00
#
_symmetry.space_group_name_H-M   'P 1'
#
loop_
_entity.id
_entity.type
_entity.pdbx_description
1 polymer ?
#
loop_
_entity_poly.entity_id
_entity_poly.type
_entity_poly.pdbx_seq_one_letter_code
_entity_poly.pdbx_strand_id
1 'polypeptide(L)'
;MGPIQLFSSFLNGATLALYHGSPLGRGFCKFVQDARVSVLGSVPSLVKSWKAGNLTEGLDWTKIRVLATTGEASDIDDNLWLSSRTCYKPIVECCGGTELASSYIQGSLLQPQAFGAFSGASMSTGFVILDEQGNPYPDDLPCSGEVGLFPLYFGATNRLLNADHDKVYFDGMPIYRGRQLRRHGDIIQRTVGGYYIVQGRADDTMNLGGIKTSSVEIERVCNGADEGLLETAAVGIKPSGGGPEQLAILAVLKDRSAPYDANILKGKFQTAIQKNLNPLFRVRVSLSKVQFT
;
A
#
# COMPACT_ATOMS: atom_id res chain seq x y z
N MET A 1 1.59 4.36 -8.00
CA MET A 1 1.39 5.59 -8.81
C MET A 1 1.59 5.41 -10.32
N GLY A 2 2.01 4.23 -10.84
CA GLY A 2 2.37 4.06 -12.25
C GLY A 2 1.32 4.56 -13.27
N PRO A 3 0.07 4.06 -13.25
CA PRO A 3 -0.96 4.52 -14.18
C PRO A 3 -1.22 6.03 -14.09
N ILE A 4 -1.37 6.56 -12.88
CA ILE A 4 -1.56 8.00 -12.63
C ILE A 4 -0.43 8.82 -13.26
N GLN A 5 0.84 8.41 -13.06
CA GLN A 5 1.99 9.12 -13.61
C GLN A 5 2.03 9.08 -15.14
N LEU A 6 1.78 7.91 -15.73
CA LEU A 6 1.81 7.72 -17.17
C LEU A 6 0.73 8.56 -17.87
N PHE A 7 -0.53 8.40 -17.45
CA PHE A 7 -1.66 9.10 -18.05
C PHE A 7 -1.62 10.59 -17.76
N SER A 8 -1.37 11.00 -16.50
CA SER A 8 -1.29 12.42 -16.16
C SER A 8 -0.16 13.13 -16.91
N SER A 9 0.98 12.46 -17.13
CA SER A 9 2.07 13.08 -17.88
C SER A 9 1.66 13.36 -19.32
N PHE A 10 1.19 12.34 -20.05
CA PHE A 10 0.90 12.50 -21.47
C PHE A 10 -0.37 13.31 -21.75
N LEU A 11 -1.40 13.19 -20.92
CA LEU A 11 -2.63 13.99 -21.09
C LEU A 11 -2.41 15.48 -20.81
N ASN A 12 -1.41 15.85 -20.00
CA ASN A 12 -1.08 17.25 -19.71
C ASN A 12 0.11 17.78 -20.51
N GLY A 13 0.63 17.01 -21.48
CA GLY A 13 1.81 17.41 -22.27
C GLY A 13 3.10 17.52 -21.43
N ALA A 14 3.16 16.84 -20.29
CA ALA A 14 4.34 16.80 -19.43
C ALA A 14 5.34 15.72 -19.87
N THR A 15 6.57 15.83 -19.36
CA THR A 15 7.64 14.86 -19.61
C THR A 15 7.65 13.76 -18.56
N LEU A 16 7.55 12.50 -18.98
CA LEU A 16 7.73 11.35 -18.09
C LEU A 16 9.23 11.05 -17.91
N ALA A 17 9.72 11.15 -16.68
CA ALA A 17 11.09 10.80 -16.33
C ALA A 17 11.22 9.29 -16.08
N LEU A 18 11.94 8.57 -16.94
CA LEU A 18 12.15 7.13 -16.82
C LEU A 18 13.51 6.83 -16.21
N TYR A 19 13.52 6.22 -15.03
CA TYR A 19 14.73 5.73 -14.39
C TYR A 19 14.88 4.23 -14.60
N HIS A 20 16.04 3.82 -15.13
CA HIS A 20 16.40 2.42 -15.26
C HIS A 20 17.40 2.03 -14.17
N GLY A 21 16.91 1.37 -13.12
CA GLY A 21 17.73 0.94 -11.99
C GLY A 21 16.92 0.76 -10.72
N SER A 22 17.60 0.49 -9.62
CA SER A 22 16.96 0.38 -8.31
C SER A 22 16.64 1.76 -7.74
N PRO A 23 15.38 2.05 -7.35
CA PRO A 23 15.02 3.30 -6.70
C PRO A 23 15.55 3.42 -5.26
N LEU A 24 16.11 2.35 -4.68
CA LEU A 24 16.60 2.31 -3.30
C LEU A 24 17.96 3.00 -3.12
N GLY A 25 18.71 3.22 -4.21
CA GLY A 25 20.07 3.73 -4.15
C GLY A 25 20.18 5.24 -4.42
N ARG A 26 21.35 5.81 -4.09
CA ARG A 26 21.68 7.22 -4.40
C ARG A 26 21.56 7.57 -5.88
N GLY A 27 21.75 6.59 -6.78
CA GLY A 27 21.59 6.78 -8.23
C GLY A 27 20.21 7.33 -8.62
N PHE A 28 19.13 6.84 -8.00
CA PHE A 28 17.79 7.36 -8.22
C PHE A 28 17.65 8.79 -7.71
N CYS A 29 18.16 9.07 -6.50
CA CYS A 29 18.08 10.42 -5.92
C CYS A 29 18.83 11.46 -6.78
N LYS A 30 19.98 11.07 -7.33
CA LYS A 30 20.76 11.89 -8.27
C LYS A 30 20.02 12.07 -9.59
N PHE A 31 19.40 11.02 -10.12
CA PHE A 31 18.55 11.12 -11.31
C PHE A 31 17.42 12.14 -11.14
N VAL A 32 16.73 12.13 -9.99
CA VAL A 32 15.66 13.10 -9.68
C VAL A 32 16.15 14.55 -9.81
N GLN A 33 17.36 14.84 -9.28
CA GLN A 33 18.00 16.15 -9.44
C GLN A 33 18.37 16.44 -10.89
N ASP A 34 19.13 15.55 -11.52
CA ASP A 34 19.73 15.78 -12.84
C ASP A 34 18.65 15.92 -13.93
N ALA A 35 17.55 15.16 -13.81
CA ALA A 35 16.36 15.25 -14.66
C ALA A 35 15.43 16.44 -14.30
N ARG A 36 15.74 17.19 -13.24
CA ARG A 36 14.95 18.33 -12.74
C ARG A 36 13.47 17.98 -12.52
N VAL A 37 13.22 16.83 -11.89
CA VAL A 37 11.86 16.35 -11.59
C VAL A 37 11.10 17.41 -10.80
N SER A 38 9.90 17.77 -11.29
CA SER A 38 9.03 18.76 -10.65
C SER A 38 7.91 18.13 -9.81
N VAL A 39 7.48 16.92 -10.16
CA VAL A 39 6.52 16.13 -9.36
C VAL A 39 7.12 14.75 -9.13
N LEU A 40 7.42 14.43 -7.88
CA LEU A 40 8.03 13.16 -7.50
C LEU A 40 7.01 12.28 -6.80
N GLY A 41 6.72 11.12 -7.40
CA GLY A 41 5.98 10.05 -6.74
C GLY A 41 6.92 9.10 -6.02
N SER A 42 6.61 8.73 -4.79
CA SER A 42 7.34 7.76 -3.97
C SER A 42 6.38 6.77 -3.28
N VAL A 43 6.98 5.84 -2.54
CA VAL A 43 6.29 5.01 -1.55
C VAL A 43 7.04 5.14 -0.21
N PRO A 44 6.37 5.02 0.96
CA PRO A 44 6.99 5.23 2.26
C PRO A 44 8.27 4.43 2.52
N SER A 45 8.31 3.15 2.13
CA SER A 45 9.50 2.31 2.24
C SER A 45 10.73 2.83 1.48
N LEU A 46 10.55 3.53 0.35
CA LEU A 46 11.65 4.19 -0.36
C LEU A 46 12.18 5.38 0.43
N VAL A 47 11.28 6.20 0.97
CA VAL A 47 11.62 7.39 1.77
C VAL A 47 12.44 6.97 2.98
N LYS A 48 11.99 5.93 3.70
CA LYS A 48 12.71 5.34 4.83
C LYS A 48 14.12 4.88 4.44
N SER A 49 14.25 4.23 3.29
CA SER A 49 15.55 3.79 2.77
C SER A 49 16.48 4.98 2.42
N TRP A 50 15.94 6.02 1.80
CA TRP A 50 16.69 7.23 1.48
C TRP A 50 17.15 7.99 2.73
N LYS A 51 16.28 8.07 3.75
CA LYS A 51 16.59 8.68 5.04
C LYS A 51 17.69 7.91 5.77
N ALA A 52 17.53 6.59 5.91
CA ALA A 52 18.50 5.74 6.60
C ALA A 52 19.89 5.75 5.95
N GLY A 53 19.94 5.81 4.61
CA GLY A 53 21.20 5.88 3.86
C GLY A 53 21.74 7.28 3.60
N ASN A 54 21.09 8.33 4.11
CA ASN A 54 21.37 9.75 3.79
C ASN A 54 21.52 10.01 2.27
N LEU A 55 20.71 9.34 1.46
CA LEU A 55 20.95 9.23 0.02
C LEU A 55 20.75 10.55 -0.75
N THR A 56 20.09 11.52 -0.12
CA THR A 56 19.84 12.87 -0.66
C THR A 56 20.91 13.89 -0.27
N GLU A 57 21.95 13.50 0.49
CA GLU A 57 23.00 14.41 0.94
C GLU A 57 23.71 15.09 -0.24
N GLY A 58 23.88 16.42 -0.16
CA GLY A 58 24.50 17.22 -1.23
C GLY A 58 23.69 17.30 -2.54
N LEU A 59 22.45 16.80 -2.57
CA LEU A 59 21.57 16.93 -3.74
C LEU A 59 20.61 18.11 -3.59
N ASP A 60 20.38 18.81 -4.69
CA ASP A 60 19.42 19.89 -4.85
C ASP A 60 18.08 19.35 -5.38
N TRP A 61 17.09 19.28 -4.49
CA TRP A 61 15.72 18.88 -4.83
C TRP A 61 14.74 20.06 -4.87
N THR A 62 15.24 21.30 -4.92
CA THR A 62 14.40 22.53 -4.92
C THR A 62 13.51 22.68 -6.16
N LYS A 63 13.79 21.93 -7.24
CA LYS A 63 12.94 21.88 -8.44
C LYS A 63 11.64 21.10 -8.23
N ILE A 64 11.59 20.23 -7.22
CA ILE A 64 10.36 19.51 -6.86
C ILE A 64 9.37 20.54 -6.29
N ARG A 65 8.18 20.61 -6.87
CA ARG A 65 7.09 21.49 -6.43
C ARG A 65 6.00 20.74 -5.67
N VAL A 66 5.85 19.45 -5.93
CA VAL A 66 4.88 18.56 -5.28
C VAL A 66 5.50 17.18 -5.13
N LEU A 67 5.37 16.61 -3.94
CA LEU A 67 5.65 15.22 -3.64
C LEU A 67 4.33 14.47 -3.60
N ALA A 68 4.33 13.19 -3.96
CA ALA A 68 3.17 12.32 -3.80
C ALA A 68 3.62 10.96 -3.28
N THR A 69 2.90 10.41 -2.32
CA THR A 69 3.20 9.11 -1.72
C THR A 69 1.96 8.22 -1.80
N THR A 70 2.17 6.94 -2.02
CA THR A 70 1.08 5.96 -2.14
C THR A 70 1.59 4.56 -1.81
N GLY A 71 0.67 3.62 -1.74
CA GLY A 71 1.01 2.20 -1.71
C GLY A 71 1.34 1.68 -0.33
N GLU A 72 1.64 2.50 0.67
CA GLU A 72 1.73 2.10 2.09
C GLU A 72 1.20 3.27 2.95
N ALA A 73 0.94 3.00 4.23
CA ALA A 73 0.69 4.07 5.19
C ALA A 73 1.99 4.83 5.45
N SER A 74 1.96 6.15 5.27
CA SER A 74 3.13 7.00 5.47
C SER A 74 3.38 7.26 6.97
N ASP A 75 4.65 7.25 7.35
CA ASP A 75 5.10 7.67 8.66
C ASP A 75 5.30 9.20 8.71
N ILE A 76 4.93 9.83 9.83
CA ILE A 76 4.98 11.30 9.99
C ILE A 76 6.42 11.81 9.94
N ASP A 77 7.37 11.13 10.58
CA ASP A 77 8.77 11.56 10.66
C ASP A 77 9.48 11.39 9.32
N ASP A 78 9.13 10.34 8.56
CA ASP A 78 9.65 10.12 7.22
C ASP A 78 9.11 11.15 6.23
N ASN A 79 7.82 11.49 6.33
CA ASN A 79 7.21 12.55 5.53
C ASN A 79 7.79 13.94 5.85
N LEU A 80 7.98 14.27 7.13
CA LEU A 80 8.60 15.53 7.53
C LEU A 80 10.03 15.63 7.00
N TRP A 81 10.81 14.54 7.13
CA TRP A 81 12.15 14.45 6.57
C TRP A 81 12.13 14.67 5.05
N LEU A 82 11.25 13.99 4.30
CA LEU A 82 11.15 14.12 2.85
C LEU A 82 10.78 15.54 2.43
N SER A 83 9.76 16.13 3.07
CA SER A 83 9.31 17.48 2.77
C SER A 83 10.44 18.51 3.03
N SER A 84 11.24 18.32 4.09
CA SER A 84 12.39 19.18 4.38
C SER A 84 13.43 19.23 3.25
N ARG A 85 13.60 18.13 2.48
CA ARG A 85 14.52 18.06 1.33
C ARG A 85 14.10 18.94 0.16
N THR A 86 12.85 19.39 0.16
CA THR A 86 12.24 20.15 -0.95
C THR A 86 11.90 21.59 -0.54
N CYS A 87 12.38 22.07 0.61
CA CYS A 87 11.93 23.32 1.23
C CYS A 87 10.45 23.28 1.62
N TYR A 88 10.05 22.19 2.28
CA TYR A 88 8.71 21.96 2.82
C TYR A 88 7.60 22.02 1.77
N LYS A 89 7.85 21.47 0.59
CA LYS A 89 6.82 21.34 -0.46
C LYS A 89 5.79 20.29 -0.03
N PRO A 90 4.54 20.42 -0.53
CA PRO A 90 3.47 19.56 -0.10
C PRO A 90 3.70 18.11 -0.50
N ILE A 91 3.26 17.20 0.37
CA ILE A 91 3.17 15.76 0.14
C ILE A 91 1.69 15.42 -0.04
N VAL A 92 1.33 14.96 -1.23
CA VAL A 92 -0.01 14.47 -1.54
C VAL A 92 -0.05 12.97 -1.27
N GLU A 93 -0.66 12.59 -0.16
CA GLU A 93 -0.99 11.19 0.14
C GLU A 93 -2.07 10.69 -0.84
N CYS A 94 -1.88 9.51 -1.44
CA CYS A 94 -2.85 8.91 -2.35
C CYS A 94 -3.15 7.47 -1.93
N CYS A 95 -4.43 7.14 -1.70
CA CYS A 95 -4.85 5.77 -1.43
C CYS A 95 -5.86 5.29 -2.49
N GLY A 96 -5.65 4.06 -2.96
CA GLY A 96 -6.38 3.45 -4.04
C GLY A 96 -6.03 1.98 -4.20
N GLY A 97 -6.16 1.49 -5.43
CA GLY A 97 -5.89 0.11 -5.75
C GLY A 97 -5.68 -0.10 -7.24
N THR A 98 -5.05 -1.21 -7.59
CA THR A 98 -4.86 -1.63 -8.98
C THR A 98 -6.20 -1.69 -9.71
N GLU A 99 -7.24 -2.17 -9.02
CA GLU A 99 -8.60 -2.29 -9.49
C GLU A 99 -9.28 -0.95 -9.79
N LEU A 100 -8.74 0.16 -9.28
CA LEU A 100 -9.21 1.52 -9.55
C LEU A 100 -8.35 2.24 -10.59
N ALA A 101 -7.09 1.83 -10.78
CA ALA A 101 -6.09 2.58 -11.58
C ALA A 101 -5.89 4.06 -11.18
N SER A 102 -6.52 4.55 -10.09
CA SER A 102 -6.25 5.83 -9.44
C SER A 102 -6.52 5.73 -7.92
N SER A 103 -6.59 6.87 -7.23
CA SER A 103 -6.96 6.97 -5.81
C SER A 103 -8.48 7.12 -5.62
N TYR A 104 -9.02 6.73 -4.46
CA TYR A 104 -10.39 7.09 -4.02
C TYR A 104 -10.36 8.15 -2.91
N ILE A 105 -9.30 8.19 -2.08
CA ILE A 105 -8.99 9.28 -1.15
C ILE A 105 -7.60 9.85 -1.44
N GLN A 106 -7.43 11.15 -1.25
CA GLN A 106 -6.17 11.85 -1.50
C GLN A 106 -5.96 13.07 -0.59
N GLY A 107 -4.71 13.50 -0.47
CA GLY A 107 -4.34 14.82 0.05
C GLY A 107 -4.81 15.94 -0.88
N SER A 108 -5.04 17.12 -0.31
CA SER A 108 -5.45 18.32 -1.03
C SER A 108 -4.45 19.44 -0.82
N LEU A 109 -4.08 20.13 -1.90
CA LEU A 109 -3.27 21.35 -1.83
C LEU A 109 -4.05 22.57 -1.33
N LEU A 110 -5.38 22.44 -1.17
CA LEU A 110 -6.27 23.51 -0.72
C LEU A 110 -6.59 23.41 0.77
N GLN A 111 -6.08 22.39 1.46
CA GLN A 111 -6.26 22.19 2.90
C GLN A 111 -4.89 22.17 3.59
N PRO A 112 -4.84 22.48 4.90
CA PRO A 112 -3.62 22.28 5.67
C PRO A 112 -3.12 20.85 5.54
N GLN A 113 -1.81 20.69 5.42
CA GLN A 113 -1.22 19.37 5.31
C GLN A 113 -1.21 18.68 6.68
N ALA A 114 -1.73 17.46 6.72
CA ALA A 114 -1.57 16.54 7.84
C ALA A 114 -0.76 15.34 7.35
N PHE A 115 0.49 15.21 7.81
CA PHE A 115 1.36 14.09 7.40
C PHE A 115 0.76 12.76 7.83
N GLY A 116 0.82 11.76 6.94
CA GLY A 116 0.26 10.43 7.20
C GLY A 116 -1.28 10.37 7.14
N ALA A 117 -1.94 11.44 6.71
CA ALA A 117 -3.40 11.50 6.60
C ALA A 117 -3.84 12.04 5.23
N PHE A 118 -5.05 11.67 4.82
CA PHE A 118 -5.66 12.10 3.57
C PHE A 118 -6.68 13.21 3.84
N SER A 119 -6.76 14.18 2.94
CA SER A 119 -7.63 15.35 3.06
C SER A 119 -9.09 15.03 2.75
N GLY A 120 -9.35 14.14 1.79
CA GLY A 120 -10.73 13.85 1.39
C GLY A 120 -10.86 12.87 0.23
N ALA A 121 -12.09 12.71 -0.22
CA ALA A 121 -12.39 11.97 -1.44
C ALA A 121 -11.65 12.59 -2.63
N SER A 122 -11.11 11.73 -3.48
CA SER A 122 -10.63 12.13 -4.79
C SER A 122 -11.82 12.44 -5.72
N MET A 123 -11.56 13.05 -6.88
CA MET A 123 -12.60 13.31 -7.88
C MET A 123 -12.98 12.06 -8.71
N SER A 124 -12.35 10.91 -8.46
CA SER A 124 -12.56 9.70 -9.27
C SER A 124 -13.80 8.91 -8.88
N THR A 125 -14.18 8.95 -7.59
CA THR A 125 -15.39 8.32 -7.05
C THR A 125 -15.74 8.88 -5.67
N GLY A 126 -17.00 8.72 -5.30
CA GLY A 126 -17.43 8.87 -3.91
C GLY A 126 -17.24 7.57 -3.13
N PHE A 127 -17.27 7.66 -1.81
CA PHE A 127 -17.27 6.51 -0.92
C PHE A 127 -18.12 6.78 0.31
N VAL A 128 -18.45 5.72 1.03
CA VAL A 128 -19.00 5.73 2.38
C VAL A 128 -18.14 4.88 3.30
N ILE A 129 -18.22 5.15 4.60
CA ILE A 129 -17.60 4.33 5.64
C ILE A 129 -18.72 3.52 6.29
N LEU A 130 -18.60 2.19 6.25
CA LEU A 130 -19.61 1.26 6.72
C LEU A 130 -19.24 0.73 8.11
N ASP A 131 -20.22 0.61 9.01
CA ASP A 131 -20.09 -0.12 10.26
C ASP A 131 -20.07 -1.66 10.03
N GLU A 132 -19.91 -2.43 11.10
CA GLU A 132 -19.87 -3.90 11.04
C GLU A 132 -21.19 -4.54 10.54
N GLN A 133 -22.29 -3.80 10.61
CA GLN A 133 -23.60 -4.24 10.10
C GLN A 133 -23.84 -3.78 8.66
N GLY A 134 -22.89 -3.09 8.03
CA GLY A 134 -23.00 -2.57 6.68
C GLY A 134 -23.80 -1.28 6.56
N ASN A 135 -24.07 -0.58 7.66
CA ASN A 135 -24.72 0.73 7.62
C ASN A 135 -23.68 1.85 7.42
N PRO A 136 -23.97 2.85 6.56
CA PRO A 136 -23.08 3.97 6.38
C PRO A 136 -23.11 4.93 7.57
N TYR A 137 -21.94 5.33 8.05
CA TYR A 137 -21.81 6.43 9.00
C TYR A 137 -22.20 7.77 8.35
N PRO A 138 -22.72 8.74 9.14
CA PRO A 138 -22.89 10.12 8.67
C PRO A 138 -21.58 10.75 8.17
N ASP A 139 -21.66 11.63 7.18
CA ASP A 139 -20.49 12.22 6.50
C ASP A 139 -19.70 13.24 7.34
N ASP A 140 -20.31 13.75 8.40
CA ASP A 140 -19.82 14.82 9.27
C ASP A 140 -19.32 14.34 10.64
N LEU A 141 -19.44 13.04 10.93
CA LEU A 141 -19.01 12.46 12.20
C LEU A 141 -17.69 11.69 12.08
N PRO A 142 -16.84 11.72 13.12
CA PRO A 142 -15.70 10.82 13.21
C PRO A 142 -16.19 9.38 13.31
N CYS A 143 -15.54 8.47 12.57
CA CYS A 143 -15.93 7.07 12.49
C CYS A 143 -14.76 6.21 12.02
N SER A 144 -14.90 4.89 12.12
CA SER A 144 -13.94 3.93 11.58
C SER A 144 -14.71 2.73 11.02
N GLY A 145 -14.36 2.28 9.83
CA GLY A 145 -15.11 1.21 9.17
C GLY A 145 -14.60 0.87 7.77
N GLU A 146 -15.26 -0.11 7.14
CA GLU A 146 -14.91 -0.58 5.79
C GLU A 146 -15.37 0.45 4.74
N VAL A 147 -14.55 0.64 3.70
CA VAL A 147 -14.86 1.50 2.56
C VAL A 147 -15.82 0.82 1.59
N GLY A 148 -16.98 1.43 1.37
CA GLY A 148 -17.87 1.15 0.24
C GLY A 148 -17.78 2.24 -0.83
N LEU A 149 -17.34 1.90 -2.04
CA LEU A 149 -17.22 2.86 -3.14
C LEU A 149 -18.52 2.95 -3.94
N PHE A 150 -18.83 4.13 -4.48
CA PHE A 150 -19.86 4.21 -5.51
C PHE A 150 -19.39 3.47 -6.78
N PRO A 151 -20.30 2.74 -7.48
CA PRO A 151 -19.93 1.83 -8.57
C PRO A 151 -19.45 2.55 -9.84
N LEU A 152 -19.83 3.82 -10.02
CA LEU A 152 -19.40 4.61 -11.16
C LEU A 152 -18.03 5.22 -10.84
N TYR A 153 -17.00 4.72 -11.52
CA TYR A 153 -15.63 5.17 -11.37
C TYR A 153 -14.95 5.21 -12.74
N PHE A 154 -14.32 6.33 -13.08
CA PHE A 154 -13.53 6.45 -14.31
C PHE A 154 -12.17 5.76 -14.18
N GLY A 155 -12.03 4.57 -14.79
CA GLY A 155 -10.79 3.79 -14.80
C GLY A 155 -10.82 2.51 -13.96
N ALA A 156 -11.93 2.23 -13.27
CA ALA A 156 -12.07 1.01 -12.48
C ALA A 156 -12.21 -0.18 -13.41
N THR A 157 -11.69 -1.30 -12.93
CA THR A 157 -11.88 -2.60 -13.59
C THR A 157 -13.38 -2.88 -13.68
N ASN A 158 -13.85 -3.27 -14.86
CA ASN A 158 -15.23 -3.68 -15.13
C ASN A 158 -15.35 -5.19 -15.41
N ARG A 159 -14.22 -5.92 -15.44
CA ARG A 159 -14.16 -7.35 -15.68
C ARG A 159 -12.88 -7.94 -15.13
N LEU A 160 -12.98 -9.11 -14.50
CA LEU A 160 -11.83 -9.95 -14.17
C LEU A 160 -11.66 -11.04 -15.24
N LEU A 161 -10.41 -11.43 -15.55
CA LEU A 161 -10.15 -12.42 -16.60
C LEU A 161 -10.49 -13.85 -16.16
N ASN A 162 -10.19 -14.19 -14.90
CA ASN A 162 -10.27 -15.56 -14.35
C ASN A 162 -11.12 -15.63 -13.08
N ALA A 163 -12.00 -14.64 -12.85
CA ALA A 163 -12.89 -14.58 -11.72
C ALA A 163 -14.17 -13.85 -12.11
N ASP A 164 -15.22 -14.05 -11.34
CA ASP A 164 -16.47 -13.30 -11.49
C ASP A 164 -16.28 -11.91 -10.87
N HIS A 165 -16.45 -10.86 -11.69
CA HIS A 165 -16.26 -9.47 -11.27
C HIS A 165 -17.29 -9.05 -10.22
N ASP A 166 -18.54 -9.42 -10.43
CA ASP A 166 -19.66 -9.00 -9.58
C ASP A 166 -19.57 -9.72 -8.22
N LYS A 167 -19.23 -11.00 -8.26
CA LYS A 167 -18.97 -11.78 -7.04
C LYS A 167 -17.84 -11.19 -6.19
N VAL A 168 -16.74 -10.74 -6.80
CA VAL A 168 -15.58 -10.23 -6.06
C VAL A 168 -15.84 -8.84 -5.47
N TYR A 169 -16.48 -7.95 -6.23
CA TYR A 169 -16.55 -6.54 -5.86
C TYR A 169 -17.92 -6.07 -5.35
N PHE A 170 -18.99 -6.85 -5.53
CA PHE A 170 -20.34 -6.39 -5.19
C PHE A 170 -21.09 -7.36 -4.27
N ASP A 171 -20.71 -8.64 -4.25
CA ASP A 171 -21.33 -9.62 -3.34
C ASP A 171 -21.19 -9.21 -1.87
N GLY A 172 -22.30 -9.31 -1.14
CA GLY A 172 -22.43 -8.86 0.24
C GLY A 172 -22.32 -7.34 0.47
N MET A 173 -22.18 -6.51 -0.56
CA MET A 173 -22.14 -5.04 -0.39
C MET A 173 -23.54 -4.45 -0.32
N PRO A 174 -23.79 -3.46 0.56
CA PRO A 174 -25.11 -2.87 0.73
C PRO A 174 -25.50 -1.97 -0.44
N ILE A 175 -26.82 -1.77 -0.58
CA ILE A 175 -27.39 -0.77 -1.48
C ILE A 175 -27.45 0.57 -0.75
N TYR A 176 -26.78 1.57 -1.29
CA TYR A 176 -26.81 2.94 -0.78
C TYR A 176 -27.24 3.91 -1.86
N ARG A 177 -28.24 4.76 -1.56
CA ARG A 177 -28.84 5.71 -2.50
C ARG A 177 -29.21 5.07 -3.85
N GLY A 178 -29.80 3.88 -3.81
CA GLY A 178 -30.27 3.13 -4.98
C GLY A 178 -29.16 2.47 -5.82
N ARG A 179 -27.92 2.42 -5.31
CA ARG A 179 -26.79 1.77 -5.99
C ARG A 179 -26.13 0.75 -5.07
N GLN A 180 -25.85 -0.44 -5.59
CA GLN A 180 -24.99 -1.40 -4.89
C GLN A 180 -23.58 -0.83 -4.81
N LEU A 181 -23.05 -0.75 -3.61
CA LEU A 181 -21.68 -0.27 -3.40
C LEU A 181 -20.67 -1.31 -3.88
N ARG A 182 -19.48 -0.83 -4.20
CA ARG A 182 -18.35 -1.65 -4.63
C ARG A 182 -17.37 -1.79 -3.46
N ARG A 183 -17.02 -3.03 -3.13
CA ARG A 183 -16.00 -3.37 -2.13
C ARG A 183 -14.64 -2.87 -2.59
N HIS A 184 -13.91 -2.22 -1.69
CA HIS A 184 -12.48 -1.91 -1.85
C HIS A 184 -11.61 -2.78 -0.94
N GLY A 185 -12.14 -3.14 0.24
CA GLY A 185 -11.45 -3.93 1.25
C GLY A 185 -10.50 -3.12 2.13
N ASP A 186 -10.54 -1.78 2.08
CA ASP A 186 -9.80 -0.95 3.04
C ASP A 186 -10.69 -0.61 4.24
N ILE A 187 -10.08 -0.54 5.42
CA ILE A 187 -10.66 0.08 6.60
C ILE A 187 -10.03 1.47 6.76
N ILE A 188 -10.86 2.49 6.95
CA ILE A 188 -10.40 3.86 7.18
C ILE A 188 -11.06 4.45 8.40
N GLN A 189 -10.37 5.41 9.02
CA GLN A 189 -10.89 6.25 10.07
C GLN A 189 -11.07 7.67 9.55
N ARG A 190 -12.24 8.27 9.75
CA ARG A 190 -12.45 9.72 9.66
C ARG A 190 -12.21 10.35 11.02
N THR A 191 -11.33 11.33 11.08
CA THR A 191 -11.00 12.08 12.30
C THR A 191 -12.01 13.21 12.55
N VAL A 192 -12.00 13.76 13.77
CA VAL A 192 -12.79 14.97 14.10
C VAL A 192 -12.46 16.15 13.20
N GLY A 193 -11.20 16.26 12.74
CA GLY A 193 -10.76 17.29 11.80
C GLY A 193 -11.12 17.03 10.33
N GLY A 194 -11.86 15.97 10.03
CA GLY A 194 -12.28 15.62 8.67
C GLY A 194 -11.21 14.92 7.82
N TYR A 195 -10.00 14.73 8.34
CA TYR A 195 -8.95 13.92 7.68
C TYR A 195 -9.27 12.43 7.78
N TYR A 196 -8.71 11.67 6.85
CA TYR A 196 -8.83 10.22 6.80
C TYR A 196 -7.49 9.55 7.10
N ILE A 197 -7.53 8.43 7.81
CA ILE A 197 -6.36 7.59 8.11
C ILE A 197 -6.70 6.17 7.68
N VAL A 198 -5.83 5.55 6.88
CA VAL A 198 -6.01 4.15 6.47
C VAL A 198 -5.57 3.24 7.60
N GLN A 199 -6.48 2.40 8.09
CA GLN A 199 -6.27 1.48 9.20
C GLN A 199 -5.78 0.10 8.74
N GLY A 200 -5.91 -0.22 7.46
CA GLY A 200 -5.45 -1.48 6.88
C GLY A 200 -6.53 -2.09 5.99
N ARG A 201 -6.57 -3.41 5.97
CA ARG A 201 -7.44 -4.21 5.12
C ARG A 201 -8.55 -4.87 5.95
N ALA A 202 -9.75 -4.95 5.37
CA ALA A 202 -10.89 -5.67 5.93
C ALA A 202 -10.87 -7.16 5.53
N ASP A 203 -10.12 -7.49 4.48
CA ASP A 203 -9.88 -8.84 3.98
C ASP A 203 -8.49 -9.35 4.41
N ASP A 204 -8.23 -10.62 4.12
CA ASP A 204 -6.94 -11.30 4.32
C ASP A 204 -5.81 -10.79 3.39
N THR A 205 -5.95 -9.58 2.84
CA THR A 205 -4.94 -8.94 2.01
C THR A 205 -3.97 -8.17 2.91
N MET A 206 -2.67 -8.28 2.63
CA MET A 206 -1.60 -7.56 3.30
C MET A 206 -0.89 -6.61 2.33
N ASN A 207 -0.18 -5.63 2.88
CA ASN A 207 0.62 -4.71 2.09
C ASN A 207 2.09 -4.73 2.51
N LEU A 208 2.87 -5.55 1.79
CA LEU A 208 4.27 -5.82 2.10
C LEU A 208 5.17 -4.95 1.21
N GLY A 209 5.46 -3.73 1.66
CA GLY A 209 6.36 -2.83 0.91
C GLY A 209 5.75 -2.30 -0.40
N GLY A 210 4.45 -2.00 -0.40
CA GLY A 210 3.73 -1.51 -1.58
C GLY A 210 3.20 -2.62 -2.50
N ILE A 211 3.44 -3.89 -2.14
CA ILE A 211 2.92 -5.07 -2.85
C ILE A 211 1.69 -5.58 -2.09
N LYS A 212 0.52 -5.48 -2.73
CA LYS A 212 -0.72 -6.10 -2.23
C LYS A 212 -0.67 -7.61 -2.51
N THR A 213 -0.86 -8.43 -1.49
CA THR A 213 -0.86 -9.90 -1.58
C THR A 213 -1.79 -10.49 -0.53
N SER A 214 -2.43 -11.62 -0.81
CA SER A 214 -3.28 -12.31 0.18
C SER A 214 -2.43 -13.22 1.08
N SER A 215 -2.81 -13.36 2.37
CA SER A 215 -2.20 -14.34 3.29
C SER A 215 -2.33 -15.76 2.74
N VAL A 216 -3.51 -16.12 2.23
CA VAL A 216 -3.79 -17.44 1.63
C VAL A 216 -2.84 -17.75 0.48
N GLU A 217 -2.49 -16.75 -0.33
CA GLU A 217 -1.57 -16.94 -1.45
C GLU A 217 -0.13 -17.25 -0.97
N ILE A 218 0.31 -16.56 0.08
CA ILE A 218 1.58 -16.80 0.75
C ILE A 218 1.59 -18.17 1.42
N GLU A 219 0.56 -18.49 2.20
CA GLU A 219 0.39 -19.76 2.90
C GLU A 219 0.42 -20.93 1.93
N ARG A 220 -0.29 -20.83 0.79
CA ARG A 220 -0.28 -21.86 -0.25
C ARG A 220 1.14 -22.14 -0.75
N VAL A 221 1.94 -21.10 -0.99
CA VAL A 221 3.31 -21.23 -1.47
C VAL A 221 4.25 -21.75 -0.39
N CYS A 222 4.06 -21.31 0.86
CA CYS A 222 4.83 -21.79 2.00
C CYS A 222 4.52 -23.25 2.35
N ASN A 223 3.26 -23.66 2.34
CA ASN A 223 2.85 -25.06 2.55
C ASN A 223 3.50 -26.00 1.54
N GLY A 224 3.69 -25.56 0.29
CA GLY A 224 4.37 -26.33 -0.75
C GLY A 224 5.90 -26.24 -0.71
N ALA A 225 6.49 -25.46 0.19
CA ALA A 225 7.94 -25.25 0.26
C ALA A 225 8.68 -26.35 1.05
N ASP A 226 7.96 -27.11 1.88
CA ASP A 226 8.52 -28.21 2.67
C ASP A 226 7.49 -29.28 2.99
N GLU A 227 7.84 -30.56 2.76
CA GLU A 227 6.93 -31.69 2.99
C GLU A 227 6.62 -31.94 4.48
N GLY A 228 7.47 -31.46 5.39
CA GLY A 228 7.30 -31.59 6.84
C GLY A 228 6.25 -30.65 7.44
N LEU A 229 5.68 -29.74 6.64
CA LEU A 229 4.65 -28.79 7.08
C LEU A 229 3.26 -29.40 7.01
N LEU A 230 2.48 -29.16 8.06
CA LEU A 230 1.05 -29.43 8.08
C LEU A 230 0.29 -28.23 7.49
N GLU A 231 0.53 -27.05 8.03
CA GLU A 231 -0.10 -25.80 7.62
C GLU A 231 0.75 -24.59 8.01
N THR A 232 0.44 -23.44 7.41
CA THR A 232 1.06 -22.15 7.70
C THR A 232 0.00 -21.07 7.78
N ALA A 233 0.28 -20.02 8.57
CA ALA A 233 -0.54 -18.82 8.65
C ALA A 233 0.34 -17.58 8.42
N ALA A 234 -0.02 -16.75 7.46
CA ALA A 234 0.73 -15.55 7.08
C ALA A 234 0.08 -14.30 7.67
N VAL A 235 0.85 -13.51 8.42
CA VAL A 235 0.36 -12.33 9.14
C VAL A 235 1.22 -11.11 8.84
N GLY A 236 0.57 -10.00 8.51
CA GLY A 236 1.19 -8.69 8.34
C GLY A 236 1.30 -8.00 9.70
N ILE A 237 2.52 -7.64 10.10
CA ILE A 237 2.79 -6.96 11.37
C ILE A 237 3.27 -5.54 11.08
N LYS A 238 2.53 -4.54 11.57
CA LYS A 238 2.97 -3.15 11.52
C LYS A 238 4.12 -2.92 12.52
N PRO A 239 5.30 -2.45 12.08
CA PRO A 239 6.38 -2.10 12.98
C PRO A 239 6.00 -0.95 13.91
N SER A 240 6.47 -0.97 15.16
CA SER A 240 6.18 0.09 16.15
C SER A 240 6.69 1.48 15.75
N GLY A 241 7.72 1.55 14.90
CA GLY A 241 8.28 2.79 14.35
C GLY A 241 7.85 3.09 12.92
N GLY A 242 6.67 2.62 12.51
CA GLY A 242 6.11 2.85 11.18
C GLY A 242 6.89 2.18 10.04
N GLY A 243 6.44 2.42 8.80
CA GLY A 243 6.97 1.81 7.58
C GLY A 243 6.22 0.54 7.14
N PRO A 244 6.78 -0.21 6.17
CA PRO A 244 6.06 -1.32 5.54
C PRO A 244 5.74 -2.43 6.54
N GLU A 245 4.59 -3.10 6.34
CA GLU A 245 4.24 -4.28 7.11
C GLU A 245 5.30 -5.37 6.95
N GLN A 246 5.63 -6.03 8.05
CA GLN A 246 6.53 -7.18 8.06
C GLN A 246 5.70 -8.46 8.00
N LEU A 247 6.07 -9.38 7.12
CA LEU A 247 5.45 -10.69 7.05
C LEU A 247 6.02 -11.63 8.10
N ALA A 248 5.18 -12.07 9.02
CA ALA A 248 5.42 -13.20 9.91
C ALA A 248 4.67 -14.43 9.38
N ILE A 249 5.29 -15.61 9.48
CA ILE A 249 4.67 -16.87 9.10
C ILE A 249 4.74 -17.81 10.30
N LEU A 250 3.58 -18.20 10.81
CA LEU A 250 3.45 -19.29 11.77
C LEU A 250 3.37 -20.61 11.00
N ALA A 251 4.03 -21.64 11.48
CA ALA A 251 4.12 -22.93 10.78
C ALA A 251 3.89 -24.08 11.76
N VAL A 252 3.00 -24.98 11.38
CA VAL A 252 2.71 -26.22 12.13
C VAL A 252 3.38 -27.36 11.38
N LEU A 253 4.15 -28.18 12.11
CA LEU A 253 4.81 -29.36 11.54
C LEU A 253 3.88 -30.58 11.60
N LYS A 254 4.02 -31.47 10.62
CA LYS A 254 3.34 -32.78 10.62
C LYS A 254 3.80 -33.64 11.79
N ASP A 255 5.11 -33.66 12.04
CA ASP A 255 5.71 -34.28 13.21
C ASP A 255 6.19 -33.21 14.19
N ARG A 256 5.47 -33.07 15.30
CA ARG A 256 5.78 -32.08 16.34
C ARG A 256 7.01 -32.44 17.17
N SER A 257 7.52 -33.66 17.05
CA SER A 257 8.69 -34.16 17.78
C SER A 257 9.98 -34.08 16.98
N ALA A 258 9.90 -33.81 15.67
CA ALA A 258 11.06 -33.68 14.81
C ALA A 258 11.81 -32.36 15.09
N PRO A 259 13.15 -32.40 15.26
CA PRO A 259 13.94 -31.18 15.37
C PRO A 259 13.89 -30.42 14.05
N TYR A 260 13.57 -29.13 14.12
CA TYR A 260 13.41 -28.30 12.93
C TYR A 260 14.15 -26.97 13.07
N ASP A 261 14.87 -26.58 12.02
CA ASP A 261 15.62 -25.31 12.00
C ASP A 261 14.79 -24.21 11.31
N ALA A 262 14.37 -23.23 12.12
CA ALA A 262 13.60 -22.09 11.66
C ALA A 262 14.33 -21.25 10.58
N ASN A 263 15.67 -21.21 10.57
CA ASN A 263 16.44 -20.49 9.57
C ASN A 263 16.40 -21.19 8.21
N ILE A 264 16.47 -22.53 8.21
CA ILE A 264 16.35 -23.33 6.99
C ILE A 264 14.94 -23.15 6.41
N LEU A 265 13.91 -23.23 7.24
CA LEU A 265 12.52 -23.04 6.82
C LEU A 265 12.29 -21.63 6.27
N LYS A 266 12.85 -20.63 6.94
CA LYS A 266 12.82 -19.23 6.49
C LYS A 266 13.44 -19.07 5.10
N GLY A 267 14.58 -19.71 4.85
CA GLY A 267 15.22 -19.71 3.52
C GLY A 267 14.35 -20.37 2.44
N LYS A 268 13.71 -21.51 2.77
CA LYS A 268 12.78 -22.21 1.87
C LYS A 268 11.56 -21.35 1.53
N PHE A 269 10.92 -20.76 2.54
CA PHE A 269 9.78 -19.85 2.34
C PHE A 269 10.15 -18.64 1.51
N GLN A 270 11.28 -18.00 1.79
CA GLN A 270 11.72 -16.84 1.03
C GLN A 270 11.97 -17.18 -0.44
N THR A 271 12.59 -18.33 -0.71
CA THR A 271 12.81 -18.82 -2.08
C THR A 271 11.49 -19.12 -2.78
N ALA A 272 10.56 -19.80 -2.10
CA ALA A 272 9.26 -20.17 -2.65
C ALA A 272 8.42 -18.93 -2.98
N ILE A 273 8.33 -17.96 -2.07
CA ILE A 273 7.61 -16.70 -2.26
C ILE A 273 8.17 -15.92 -3.46
N GLN A 274 9.50 -15.79 -3.55
CA GLN A 274 10.14 -15.06 -4.64
C GLN A 274 9.94 -15.73 -6.00
N LYS A 275 10.01 -17.06 -6.04
CA LYS A 275 9.86 -17.83 -7.28
C LYS A 275 8.41 -17.87 -7.77
N ASN A 276 7.46 -18.06 -6.86
CA ASN A 276 6.09 -18.42 -7.22
C ASN A 276 5.07 -17.27 -7.09
N LEU A 277 5.38 -16.20 -6.35
CA LEU A 277 4.47 -15.05 -6.19
C LEU A 277 5.00 -13.80 -6.89
N ASN A 278 6.04 -13.18 -6.34
CA ASN A 278 6.56 -11.94 -6.90
C ASN A 278 8.07 -11.81 -6.65
N PRO A 279 8.89 -11.69 -7.70
CA PRO A 279 10.34 -11.51 -7.55
C PRO A 279 10.73 -10.17 -6.89
N LEU A 280 9.78 -9.26 -6.66
CA LEU A 280 9.96 -8.00 -5.92
C LEU A 280 9.87 -8.15 -4.38
N PHE A 281 9.53 -9.33 -3.84
CA PHE A 281 9.66 -9.65 -2.40
C PHE A 281 11.15 -9.76 -1.93
N ARG A 282 12.06 -8.98 -2.55
CA ARG A 282 13.50 -8.93 -2.23
C ARG A 282 13.80 -8.26 -0.90
N VAL A 283 12.88 -7.45 -0.38
CA VAL A 283 13.06 -6.77 0.90
C VAL A 283 12.59 -7.71 1.99
N ARG A 284 13.55 -8.30 2.70
CA ARG A 284 13.41 -9.04 3.97
C ARG A 284 11.95 -9.16 4.40
N VAL A 285 11.29 -10.23 3.94
CA VAL A 285 10.27 -10.88 4.76
C VAL A 285 10.99 -11.15 6.07
N SER A 286 10.80 -10.25 7.01
CA SER A 286 11.33 -10.39 8.36
C SER A 286 10.44 -11.43 8.99
N LEU A 287 10.62 -12.69 8.57
CA LEU A 287 10.20 -13.88 9.26
C LEU A 287 10.85 -13.75 10.64
N SER A 288 10.10 -13.07 11.51
CA SER A 288 10.53 -12.58 12.81
C SER A 288 10.40 -13.68 13.84
N LYS A 289 9.50 -14.63 13.57
CA LYS A 289 9.23 -15.79 14.39
C LYS A 289 8.58 -16.87 13.53
N VAL A 290 9.12 -18.09 13.59
CA VAL A 290 8.36 -19.31 13.32
C VAL A 290 8.04 -19.88 14.69
N GLN A 291 6.78 -19.91 15.08
CA GLN A 291 6.34 -20.57 16.30
C GLN A 291 5.68 -21.89 15.94
N PHE A 292 6.13 -22.95 16.61
CA PHE A 292 5.50 -24.25 16.59
C PHE A 292 4.40 -24.28 17.66
N THR A 293 3.23 -24.80 17.29
CA THR A 293 2.11 -25.09 18.19
C THR A 293 1.64 -26.52 17.97
#